data_AF-A0AA88XN81-F1
#
_entry.id   AF-A0AA88XN81-F1
#
_cell.length_a   1.000
_cell.length_b   1.000
_cell.length_c   1.000
_cell.angle_alpha   90.00
_cell.angle_beta   90.00
_cell.angle_gamma   90.00
#
_symmetry.space_group_name_H-M   'P 1'
#
loop_
_entity.id
_entity.type
_entity.pdbx_description
1 polymer ?
#
loop_
_entity_poly.entity_id
_entity_poly.type
_entity_poly.pdbx_seq_one_letter_code
_entity_poly.pdbx_strand_id
1 'polypeptide(L)'
;MSSPALNPVPEGLPLHPQNTDISEMLVGQLSNPLIMNAIVPILSAALTPLINQTIQSAVHSAIAPLSTKVAQKEQQIAVLQSTNAELVERVADFENDVEELEQYGRRTSLRFHNVAVSSDSNSDNVIVDLVNKKLGVKITHDDINRSHPVGKPNQSGRRQ
;
A
#
# COMPACT_ATOMS: atom_id res chain seq x y z
N MET A 1 119.60 18.15 25.07
CA MET A 1 118.66 19.30 25.10
C MET A 1 117.82 19.17 23.83
N SER A 2 116.52 18.91 23.80
CA SER A 2 115.45 18.96 24.80
C SER A 2 114.31 18.02 24.34
N SER A 3 113.69 17.26 25.24
CA SER A 3 112.25 16.91 25.17
C SER A 3 111.45 18.18 25.58
N PRO A 4 110.13 18.37 25.33
CA PRO A 4 108.99 17.42 25.22
C PRO A 4 108.02 17.84 24.05
N ALA A 5 106.78 17.37 23.81
CA ALA A 5 105.68 16.98 24.68
C ALA A 5 104.59 16.15 23.94
N LEU A 6 103.97 15.24 24.68
CA LEU A 6 102.65 14.67 24.43
C LEU A 6 101.57 15.76 24.48
N ASN A 7 100.54 15.62 23.65
CA ASN A 7 99.18 16.09 23.96
C ASN A 7 98.16 14.99 23.56
N PRO A 8 97.12 14.71 24.38
CA PRO A 8 96.10 13.71 24.09
C PRO A 8 94.84 14.28 23.41
N VAL A 9 94.29 13.47 22.49
CA VAL A 9 92.87 13.16 22.13
C VAL A 9 91.82 14.28 22.03
N PRO A 10 90.98 14.26 20.97
CA PRO A 10 89.56 14.09 21.22
C PRO A 10 88.93 12.94 20.41
N GLU A 11 88.27 12.06 21.16
CA GLU A 11 87.36 11.03 20.72
C GLU A 11 86.06 11.72 20.31
N GLY A 12 85.63 11.55 19.06
CA GLY A 12 84.35 12.10 18.61
C GLY A 12 84.25 12.26 17.11
N LEU A 13 83.73 11.22 16.43
CA LEU A 13 82.75 11.31 15.33
C LEU A 13 82.48 9.91 14.78
N PRO A 14 81.36 9.25 15.13
CA PRO A 14 80.81 8.25 14.24
C PRO A 14 80.21 8.97 13.03
N LEU A 15 80.97 9.07 11.94
CA LEU A 15 80.42 9.33 10.61
C LEU A 15 80.09 7.98 9.99
N HIS A 16 78.85 7.51 10.19
CA HIS A 16 78.18 6.68 9.19
C HIS A 16 76.73 7.13 8.99
N PRO A 17 76.29 7.17 7.72
CA PRO A 17 75.15 7.96 7.27
C PRO A 17 73.82 7.34 7.72
N GLN A 18 72.89 8.22 8.09
CA GLN A 18 71.47 7.90 8.20
C GLN A 18 71.02 7.32 6.85
N ASN A 19 70.86 6.00 6.78
CA ASN A 19 70.17 5.38 5.65
C ASN A 19 68.67 5.59 5.90
N THR A 20 68.22 6.84 5.70
CA THR A 20 66.82 7.22 5.87
C THR A 20 66.00 6.38 4.92
N ASP A 21 65.10 5.56 5.46
CA ASP A 21 64.19 4.76 4.64
C ASP A 21 63.46 5.70 3.68
N ILE A 22 63.41 5.34 2.39
CA ILE A 22 62.74 6.15 1.35
C ILE A 22 61.30 6.45 1.78
N SER A 23 60.68 5.51 2.48
CA SER A 23 59.37 5.65 3.10
C SER A 23 59.31 6.81 4.09
N GLU A 24 60.28 6.94 4.99
CA GLU A 24 60.37 8.03 5.98
C GLU A 24 60.62 9.38 5.32
N MET A 25 61.49 9.41 4.29
CA MET A 25 61.74 10.62 3.53
C MET A 25 60.47 11.09 2.80
N LEU A 26 59.73 10.18 2.18
CA LEU A 26 58.47 10.49 1.50
C LEU A 26 57.40 11.00 2.49
N VAL A 27 57.25 10.34 3.64
CA VAL A 27 56.32 10.77 4.70
C VAL A 27 56.72 12.15 5.25
N GLY A 28 58.01 12.41 5.42
CA GLY A 28 58.53 13.73 5.83
C GLY A 28 58.24 14.82 4.80
N GLN A 29 58.38 14.55 3.51
CA GLN A 29 58.04 15.49 2.44
C GLN A 29 56.53 15.73 2.32
N LEU A 30 55.70 14.70 2.52
CA LEU A 30 54.24 14.83 2.56
C LEU A 30 53.76 15.58 3.81
N SER A 31 54.60 15.71 4.84
CA SER A 31 54.32 16.55 6.01
C SER A 31 54.74 18.01 5.80
N ASN A 32 55.42 18.35 4.69
CA ASN A 32 55.85 19.70 4.39
C ASN A 32 54.67 20.54 3.88
N PRO A 33 54.34 21.68 4.52
CA PRO A 33 53.20 22.51 4.13
C PRO A 33 53.32 23.09 2.73
N LEU A 34 54.53 23.38 2.23
CA LEU A 34 54.71 23.87 0.85
C LEU A 34 54.36 22.79 -0.18
N ILE A 35 54.70 21.54 0.10
CA ILE A 35 54.41 20.39 -0.77
C ILE A 35 52.92 20.06 -0.72
N MET A 36 52.33 20.03 0.47
CA MET A 36 50.89 19.79 0.62
C MET A 36 50.05 20.89 -0.05
N ASN A 37 50.44 22.16 0.07
CA ASN A 37 49.74 23.26 -0.60
C ASN A 37 49.84 23.20 -2.13
N ALA A 38 50.89 22.58 -2.68
CA ALA A 38 51.02 22.37 -4.12
C ALA A 38 50.27 21.11 -4.62
N ILE A 39 50.25 20.03 -3.83
CA ILE A 39 49.66 18.75 -4.22
C ILE A 39 48.14 18.73 -4.02
N VAL A 40 47.62 19.33 -2.95
CA VAL A 40 46.18 19.33 -2.63
C VAL A 40 45.32 19.90 -3.78
N PRO A 41 45.66 21.03 -4.42
CA PRO A 41 44.91 21.56 -5.56
C PRO A 41 44.92 20.62 -6.79
N ILE A 42 46.03 19.92 -7.02
CA ILE A 42 46.16 18.98 -8.14
C ILE A 42 45.28 17.75 -7.88
N LEU A 43 45.36 17.20 -6.68
CA LEU A 43 44.53 16.06 -6.28
C LEU A 43 43.05 16.43 -6.25
N SER A 44 42.69 17.61 -5.76
CA SER A 44 41.29 18.05 -5.75
C SER A 44 40.77 18.26 -7.16
N ALA A 45 41.53 18.87 -8.07
CA ALA A 45 41.15 19.03 -9.46
C ALA A 45 40.97 17.69 -10.18
N ALA A 46 41.79 16.69 -9.86
CA ALA A 46 41.69 15.35 -10.44
C ALA A 46 40.55 14.51 -9.84
N LEU A 47 40.36 14.55 -8.52
CA LEU A 47 39.42 13.67 -7.81
C LEU A 47 38.00 14.23 -7.76
N THR A 48 37.82 15.55 -7.68
CA THR A 48 36.49 16.18 -7.62
C THR A 48 35.58 15.77 -8.78
N PRO A 49 36.00 15.80 -10.07
CA PRO A 49 35.13 15.36 -11.16
C PRO A 49 34.79 13.87 -11.07
N LEU A 50 35.74 13.02 -10.66
CA LEU A 50 35.52 11.58 -10.51
C LEU A 50 34.50 11.27 -9.40
N ILE A 51 34.65 11.93 -8.25
CA ILE A 51 33.73 11.79 -7.11
C ILE A 51 32.34 12.28 -7.53
N ASN A 52 32.24 13.46 -8.15
CA ASN A 52 30.97 14.01 -8.60
C ASN A 52 30.29 13.11 -9.62
N GLN A 53 31.00 12.59 -10.61
CA GLN A 53 30.45 11.70 -11.61
C GLN A 53 29.97 10.38 -10.99
N THR A 54 30.74 9.81 -10.06
CA THR A 54 30.36 8.58 -9.36
C THR A 54 29.12 8.78 -8.51
N ILE A 55 29.04 9.89 -7.76
CA ILE A 55 27.87 10.23 -6.96
C ILE A 55 26.65 10.46 -7.86
N GLN A 56 26.78 11.25 -8.92
CA GLN A 56 25.67 11.52 -9.85
C GLN A 56 25.15 10.24 -10.50
N SER A 57 26.06 9.35 -10.93
CA SER A 57 25.66 8.06 -11.49
C SER A 57 24.94 7.19 -10.46
N ALA A 58 25.47 7.07 -9.24
CA ALA A 58 24.86 6.26 -8.19
C ALA A 58 23.48 6.79 -7.79
N VAL A 59 23.36 8.11 -7.62
CA VAL A 59 22.10 8.80 -7.31
C VAL A 59 21.09 8.60 -8.44
N HIS A 60 21.49 8.80 -9.70
CA HIS A 60 20.61 8.60 -10.85
C HIS A 60 20.10 7.15 -10.93
N SER A 61 21.01 6.17 -10.81
CA SER A 61 20.66 4.75 -10.85
C SER A 61 19.74 4.33 -9.69
N ALA A 62 19.83 4.99 -8.53
CA ALA A 62 18.94 4.72 -7.41
C ALA A 62 17.57 5.42 -7.53
N ILE A 63 17.56 6.70 -7.92
CA ILE A 63 16.35 7.54 -7.89
C ILE A 63 15.49 7.37 -9.14
N ALA A 64 16.08 7.29 -10.34
CA ALA A 64 15.33 7.17 -11.58
C ALA A 64 14.33 5.99 -11.58
N PRO A 65 14.72 4.75 -11.22
CA PRO A 65 13.77 3.63 -11.22
C PRO A 65 12.69 3.77 -10.15
N LEU A 66 12.98 4.41 -9.01
CA LEU A 66 11.99 4.67 -7.97
C LEU A 66 10.96 5.69 -8.45
N SER A 67 11.41 6.77 -9.10
CA SER A 67 10.53 7.78 -9.70
C SER A 67 9.59 7.15 -10.74
N THR A 68 10.13 6.30 -11.63
CA THR A 68 9.30 5.57 -12.59
C THR A 68 8.28 4.65 -11.91
N LYS A 69 8.68 3.93 -10.86
CA LYS A 69 7.76 3.05 -10.11
C LYS A 69 6.66 3.84 -9.39
N VAL A 70 6.97 5.02 -8.86
CA VAL A 70 5.98 5.91 -8.24
C VAL A 70 4.97 6.35 -9.29
N ALA A 71 5.42 6.87 -10.44
CA ALA A 71 4.52 7.29 -11.52
C ALA A 71 3.64 6.14 -12.03
N GLN A 72 4.20 4.95 -12.19
CA GLN A 72 3.44 3.75 -12.59
C GLN A 72 2.38 3.37 -11.55
N LYS A 73 2.71 3.44 -10.25
CA LYS A 73 1.77 3.15 -9.17
C LYS A 73 0.67 4.19 -9.08
N GLU A 74 0.98 5.47 -9.25
CA GLU A 74 -0.01 6.54 -9.31
C GLU A 74 -0.99 6.34 -10.46
N GLN A 75 -0.49 5.96 -11.64
CA GLN A 75 -1.35 5.63 -12.78
C GLN A 75 -2.23 4.40 -12.49
N GLN A 76 -1.70 3.35 -11.86
CA GLN A 76 -2.49 2.18 -11.47
C GLN A 76 -3.59 2.55 -10.46
N ILE A 77 -3.29 3.41 -9.48
CA ILE A 77 -4.26 3.88 -8.50
C ILE A 77 -5.38 4.65 -9.20
N ALA A 78 -5.05 5.55 -10.13
CA ALA A 78 -6.04 6.31 -10.87
C ALA A 78 -6.99 5.40 -11.68
N VAL A 79 -6.44 4.40 -12.37
CA VAL A 79 -7.25 3.41 -13.12
C VAL A 79 -8.14 2.60 -12.17
N LEU A 80 -7.59 2.08 -11.07
CA LEU A 80 -8.35 1.30 -10.09
C LEU A 80 -9.47 2.13 -9.46
N GLN A 81 -9.24 3.41 -9.17
CA GLN A 81 -10.26 4.32 -8.66
C GLN A 81 -11.39 4.53 -9.67
N SER A 82 -11.07 4.72 -10.96
CA SER A 82 -12.07 4.86 -12.02
C SER A 82 -12.92 3.59 -12.15
N THR A 83 -12.28 2.42 -12.26
CA THR A 83 -12.99 1.15 -12.38
C THR A 83 -13.85 0.86 -11.15
N ASN A 84 -13.38 1.20 -9.95
CA ASN A 84 -14.17 1.01 -8.75
C ASN A 84 -15.41 1.92 -8.72
N ALA A 85 -15.29 3.17 -9.18
CA ALA A 85 -16.44 4.07 -9.31
C ALA A 85 -17.50 3.50 -10.28
N GLU A 86 -17.07 3.01 -11.45
CA GLU A 86 -17.95 2.36 -12.42
C GLU A 86 -18.63 1.11 -11.87
N LEU A 87 -17.90 0.28 -11.12
CA LEU A 87 -18.46 -0.91 -10.49
C LEU A 87 -19.47 -0.58 -9.41
N VAL A 88 -19.23 0.46 -8.61
CA VAL A 88 -20.17 0.92 -7.58
C VAL A 88 -21.46 1.42 -8.21
N GLU A 89 -21.37 2.20 -9.29
CA GLU A 89 -22.55 2.66 -10.05
C GLU A 89 -23.34 1.47 -10.60
N ARG A 90 -22.65 0.51 -11.21
CA ARG A 90 -23.29 -0.69 -11.76
C ARG A 90 -23.96 -1.56 -10.69
N VAL A 91 -23.37 -1.64 -9.49
CA VAL A 91 -24.00 -2.33 -8.36
C VAL A 91 -25.27 -1.60 -7.96
N ALA A 92 -25.24 -0.27 -7.87
CA ALA A 92 -26.43 0.52 -7.53
C ALA A 92 -27.56 0.34 -8.56
N ASP A 93 -27.24 0.31 -9.86
CA ASP A 93 -28.22 0.05 -10.91
C ASP A 93 -28.86 -1.34 -10.75
N PHE A 94 -28.04 -2.37 -10.52
CA PHE A 94 -28.57 -3.72 -10.31
C PHE A 94 -29.39 -3.87 -9.04
N GLU A 95 -29.06 -3.14 -7.97
CA GLU A 95 -29.88 -3.11 -6.76
C GLU A 95 -31.26 -2.51 -7.05
N ASN A 96 -31.32 -1.42 -7.84
CA ASN A 96 -32.58 -0.80 -8.27
C ASN A 96 -33.40 -1.75 -9.15
N ASP A 97 -32.77 -2.42 -10.12
CA ASP A 97 -33.43 -3.38 -11.01
C ASP A 97 -34.04 -4.55 -10.21
N VAL A 98 -33.30 -5.07 -9.22
CA VAL A 98 -33.79 -6.15 -8.36
C VAL A 98 -34.97 -5.66 -7.54
N GLU A 99 -34.90 -4.46 -6.96
CA GLU A 99 -36.03 -3.89 -6.23
C GLU A 99 -37.26 -3.74 -7.12
N GLU A 100 -37.11 -3.22 -8.34
CA GLU A 100 -38.21 -3.08 -9.29
C GLU A 100 -38.82 -4.44 -9.64
N LEU A 101 -38.00 -5.45 -9.90
CA LEU A 101 -38.46 -6.81 -10.18
C LEU A 101 -39.18 -7.43 -8.98
N GLU A 102 -38.69 -7.22 -7.76
CA GLU A 102 -39.37 -7.66 -6.54
C GLU A 102 -40.73 -6.96 -6.37
N GLN A 103 -40.79 -5.65 -6.61
CA GLN A 103 -42.03 -4.88 -6.57
C GLN A 103 -43.00 -5.37 -7.64
N TYR A 104 -42.53 -5.62 -8.86
CA TYR A 104 -43.33 -6.15 -9.96
C TYR A 104 -43.93 -7.51 -9.60
N GLY A 105 -43.14 -8.39 -9.00
CA GLY A 105 -43.60 -9.69 -8.51
C GLY A 105 -44.65 -9.59 -7.39
N ARG A 106 -44.64 -8.53 -6.58
CA ARG A 106 -45.60 -8.32 -5.49
C ARG A 106 -46.88 -7.60 -5.91
N ARG A 107 -46.95 -7.05 -7.14
CA ARG A 107 -48.06 -6.23 -7.62
C ARG A 107 -49.44 -6.93 -7.57
N THR A 108 -49.47 -8.24 -7.76
CA THR A 108 -50.70 -9.07 -7.71
C THR A 108 -50.84 -9.83 -6.40
N SER A 109 -49.96 -9.59 -5.43
CA SER A 109 -49.96 -10.26 -4.14
C SER A 109 -50.49 -9.33 -3.05
N LEU A 110 -51.39 -9.84 -2.21
CA LEU A 110 -51.88 -9.14 -1.03
C LEU A 110 -51.39 -9.84 0.24
N ARG A 111 -50.98 -9.05 1.24
CA ARG A 111 -50.58 -9.57 2.55
C ARG A 111 -51.61 -9.18 3.59
N PHE A 112 -52.19 -10.18 4.23
CA PHE A 112 -53.15 -10.00 5.31
C PHE A 112 -52.46 -10.26 6.65
N HIS A 113 -52.54 -9.28 7.54
CA HIS A 113 -51.95 -9.36 8.88
C HIS A 113 -53.04 -9.63 9.92
N ASN A 114 -52.65 -10.23 11.05
CA ASN A 114 -53.54 -10.49 12.19
C ASN A 114 -54.78 -11.33 11.84
N VAL A 115 -54.64 -12.23 10.86
CA VAL A 115 -55.70 -13.18 10.51
C VAL A 115 -55.52 -14.43 11.37
N ALA A 116 -56.55 -14.79 12.12
CA ALA A 116 -56.54 -16.02 12.91
C ALA A 116 -56.67 -17.22 11.95
N VAL A 117 -55.56 -17.90 11.70
CA VAL A 117 -55.50 -19.14 10.90
C VAL A 117 -55.38 -20.33 11.85
N SER A 118 -56.20 -21.36 11.67
CA SER A 118 -56.04 -22.65 12.36
C SER A 118 -55.13 -23.55 11.54
N SER A 119 -54.42 -24.47 12.19
CA SER A 119 -53.42 -25.34 11.53
C SER A 119 -53.99 -26.22 10.42
N ASP A 120 -55.28 -26.55 10.48
CA ASP A 120 -55.98 -27.36 9.46
C ASP A 120 -56.83 -26.53 8.49
N SER A 121 -56.89 -25.20 8.64
CA SER A 121 -57.71 -24.38 7.74
C SER A 121 -57.02 -24.17 6.39
N ASN A 122 -57.75 -24.44 5.31
CA ASN A 122 -57.38 -23.98 3.97
C ASN A 122 -57.34 -22.45 3.96
N SER A 123 -56.17 -21.88 3.64
CA SER A 123 -55.95 -20.44 3.62
C SER A 123 -56.84 -19.71 2.61
N ASP A 124 -57.23 -20.36 1.51
CA ASP A 124 -58.14 -19.75 0.53
C ASP A 124 -59.51 -19.46 1.15
N ASN A 125 -60.07 -20.42 1.91
CA ASN A 125 -61.37 -20.25 2.57
C ASN A 125 -61.35 -19.07 3.54
N VAL A 126 -60.26 -18.94 4.31
CA VAL A 126 -60.08 -17.85 5.27
C VAL A 126 -60.04 -16.50 4.55
N ILE A 127 -59.35 -16.41 3.41
CA ILE A 127 -59.23 -15.18 2.61
C ILE A 127 -60.59 -14.83 1.98
N VAL A 128 -61.25 -15.78 1.32
CA VAL A 128 -62.57 -15.58 0.69
C VAL A 128 -63.59 -15.09 1.72
N ASP A 129 -63.63 -15.73 2.89
CA ASP A 129 -64.51 -15.30 3.98
C ASP A 129 -64.16 -13.90 4.50
N LEU A 130 -62.87 -13.62 4.70
CA LEU A 130 -62.41 -12.32 5.21
C LEU A 130 -62.80 -11.19 4.25
N VAL A 131 -62.51 -11.35 2.97
CA VAL A 131 -62.75 -10.33 1.94
C VAL A 131 -64.25 -10.15 1.71
N ASN A 132 -65.01 -11.24 1.53
CA ASN A 132 -66.45 -11.15 1.29
C ASN A 132 -67.20 -10.56 2.50
N LYS A 133 -66.85 -10.95 3.73
CA LYS A 133 -67.56 -10.52 4.94
C LYS A 133 -67.12 -9.15 5.45
N LYS A 134 -65.83 -8.83 5.45
CA LYS A 134 -65.31 -7.59 6.04
C LYS A 134 -65.09 -6.46 5.03
N LEU A 135 -64.69 -6.78 3.81
CA LEU A 135 -64.42 -5.77 2.77
C LEU A 135 -65.59 -5.59 1.81
N GLY A 136 -66.55 -6.53 1.78
CA GLY A 136 -67.74 -6.45 0.94
C GLY A 136 -67.45 -6.63 -0.56
N VAL A 137 -66.26 -7.09 -0.91
CA VAL A 137 -65.85 -7.39 -2.29
C VAL A 137 -66.15 -8.86 -2.56
N LYS A 138 -66.88 -9.16 -3.64
CA LYS A 138 -67.19 -10.55 -4.02
C LYS A 138 -66.01 -11.18 -4.73
N ILE A 139 -65.34 -12.11 -4.07
CA ILE A 139 -64.29 -12.95 -4.64
C ILE A 139 -64.62 -14.44 -4.47
N THR A 140 -64.06 -15.25 -5.34
CA THR A 140 -64.19 -16.71 -5.39
C THR A 140 -62.79 -17.37 -5.33
N HIS A 141 -62.76 -18.70 -5.28
CA HIS A 141 -61.49 -19.44 -5.30
C HIS A 141 -60.70 -19.28 -6.60
N ASP A 142 -61.39 -19.11 -7.73
CA ASP A 142 -60.76 -18.96 -9.04
C ASP A 142 -60.01 -17.62 -9.17
N ASP A 143 -60.34 -16.64 -8.32
CA ASP A 143 -59.66 -15.34 -8.25
C ASP A 143 -58.33 -15.43 -7.47
N ILE A 144 -58.06 -16.57 -6.81
CA ILE A 144 -56.87 -16.79 -5.98
C ILE A 144 -55.96 -17.79 -6.67
N ASN A 145 -54.80 -17.32 -7.15
CA ASN A 145 -53.79 -18.21 -7.74
C ASN A 145 -53.05 -19.04 -6.67
N ARG A 146 -52.62 -18.40 -5.57
CA ARG A 146 -51.92 -19.06 -4.46
C ARG A 146 -52.13 -18.31 -3.17
N SER A 147 -52.48 -19.03 -2.10
CA SER A 147 -52.43 -18.51 -0.73
C SER A 147 -51.60 -19.43 0.16
N HIS A 148 -50.88 -18.85 1.12
CA HIS A 148 -50.20 -19.59 2.17
C HIS A 148 -49.81 -18.65 3.33
N PRO A 149 -49.73 -19.17 4.58
CA PRO A 149 -49.15 -18.43 5.70
C PRO A 149 -47.66 -18.17 5.49
N VAL A 150 -47.23 -16.94 5.79
CA VAL A 150 -45.90 -16.43 5.48
C VAL A 150 -45.16 -15.91 6.72
N GLY A 151 -44.20 -16.70 7.19
CA GLY A 151 -43.27 -16.37 8.27
C GLY A 151 -42.84 -17.62 9.06
N LYS A 152 -42.05 -17.44 10.12
CA LYS A 152 -41.48 -18.57 10.86
C LYS A 152 -42.57 -19.31 11.64
N PRO A 153 -42.64 -20.66 11.59
CA PRO A 153 -43.52 -21.42 12.47
C PRO A 153 -43.11 -21.15 13.92
N ASN A 154 -44.07 -20.75 14.76
CA ASN A 154 -43.87 -20.63 16.20
C ASN A 154 -43.67 -22.03 16.81
N GLN A 155 -43.29 -22.09 18.10
CA GLN A 155 -43.06 -23.34 18.83
C GLN A 155 -44.28 -24.28 18.90
N SER A 156 -45.49 -23.80 18.55
CA SER A 156 -46.72 -24.60 18.43
C SER A 156 -47.13 -24.91 16.97
N GLY A 157 -46.25 -24.67 15.99
CA GLY A 157 -46.49 -24.95 14.56
C GLY A 157 -47.25 -23.85 13.80
N ARG A 158 -47.65 -22.77 14.46
CA ARG A 158 -48.37 -21.62 13.88
C ARG A 158 -47.39 -20.59 13.30
N ARG A 159 -47.41 -20.35 11.98
CA ARG A 159 -46.56 -19.32 11.34
C ARG A 159 -47.07 -17.92 11.67
N GLN A 160 -46.19 -17.03 12.16
CA GLN A 160 -46.46 -15.60 12.36
C GLN A 160 -46.34 -14.83 11.06
#